data_AF-A0AAP2AQ46-F1
#
_entry.id   AF-A0AAP2AQ46-F1
#
_cell.length_a   1.000
_cell.length_b   1.000
_cell.length_c   1.000
_cell.angle_alpha   90.00
_cell.angle_beta   90.00
_cell.angle_gamma   90.00
#
_symmetry.space_group_name_H-M   'P 1'
#
loop_
_entity.id
_entity.type
_entity.pdbx_description
1 polymer ?
#
loop_
_entity_poly.entity_id
_entity_poly.type
_entity_poly.pdbx_seq_one_letter_code
_entity_poly.pdbx_strand_id
1 'polypeptide(L)'
;MISLLAPGQGSQTPGMLSPWLDLPGAHDRVTLWSKASGLDLVRLGTTATAEEITDTAVTQPLVVAAALLAYEELERRGSLPADTIAAGHSVGELAAAAVAGPLVRRRR
;
A
#
# COMPACT_ATOMS: atom_id res chain seq x y z
N MET A 1 14.36 -13.39 5.47
CA MET A 1 14.53 -12.10 4.76
C MET A 1 13.30 -11.88 3.90
N ILE A 2 12.42 -10.96 4.29
CA ILE A 2 11.29 -10.54 3.47
C ILE A 2 11.68 -9.18 2.89
N SER A 3 11.84 -9.12 1.57
CA SER A 3 11.97 -7.85 0.86
C SER A 3 10.59 -7.51 0.30
N LEU A 4 9.97 -6.46 0.83
CA LEU A 4 8.70 -5.96 0.31
C LEU A 4 9.02 -5.05 -0.89
N LEU A 5 9.21 -5.65 -2.07
CA LEU A 5 9.25 -4.86 -3.30
C LEU A 5 7.84 -4.33 -3.57
N ALA A 6 7.62 -3.05 -3.25
CA ALA A 6 6.54 -2.30 -3.89
C ALA A 6 6.82 -2.36 -5.39
N PRO A 7 5.96 -3.02 -6.19
CA PRO A 7 6.29 -3.25 -7.57
C PRO A 7 6.39 -1.91 -8.32
N GLY A 8 7.34 -1.82 -9.26
CA GLY A 8 7.51 -0.64 -10.11
C GLY A 8 6.26 -0.33 -10.94
N GLN A 9 6.29 0.80 -11.66
CA GLN A 9 5.24 1.12 -12.64
C GLN A 9 5.03 -0.07 -13.61
N GLY A 10 3.77 -0.49 -13.78
CA GLY A 10 3.38 -1.61 -14.64
C GLY A 10 2.76 -2.82 -13.92
N SER A 11 2.70 -2.80 -12.59
CA SER A 11 2.07 -3.86 -11.77
C SER A 11 0.60 -3.62 -11.44
N GLN A 12 0.11 -2.40 -11.71
CA GLN A 12 -1.28 -2.05 -11.55
C GLN A 12 -2.15 -2.85 -12.52
N THR A 13 -3.25 -3.39 -12.01
CA THR A 13 -4.25 -4.10 -12.81
C THR A 13 -5.64 -3.60 -12.42
N PRO A 14 -6.60 -3.56 -13.36
CA PRO A 14 -7.98 -3.22 -13.04
C PRO A 14 -8.50 -4.14 -11.92
N GLY A 15 -9.15 -3.54 -10.92
CA GLY A 15 -9.70 -4.29 -9.79
C GLY A 15 -8.68 -4.77 -8.76
N MET A 16 -7.40 -4.36 -8.82
CA MET A 16 -6.35 -4.86 -7.93
C MET A 16 -6.60 -4.72 -6.42
N LEU A 17 -7.44 -3.76 -5.99
CA LEU A 17 -7.80 -3.58 -4.58
C LEU A 17 -9.02 -4.41 -4.16
N SER A 18 -9.85 -4.90 -5.09
CA SER A 18 -11.10 -5.61 -4.78
C SER A 18 -10.96 -6.71 -3.73
N PRO A 19 -10.03 -7.69 -3.84
CA PRO A 19 -9.91 -8.75 -2.84
C PRO A 19 -9.41 -8.25 -1.48
N TRP A 20 -8.76 -7.08 -1.44
CA TRP A 20 -8.30 -6.47 -0.20
C TRP A 20 -9.42 -5.76 0.53
N LEU A 21 -10.40 -5.19 -0.18
CA LEU A 21 -11.52 -4.46 0.42
C LEU A 21 -12.46 -5.37 1.21
N ASP A 22 -12.42 -6.69 0.96
CA ASP A 22 -13.15 -7.70 1.74
C ASP A 22 -12.53 -7.93 3.14
N LEU A 23 -11.29 -7.46 3.38
CA LEU A 23 -10.64 -7.60 4.68
C LEU A 23 -11.23 -6.64 5.72
N PRO A 24 -11.32 -7.04 7.00
CA PRO A 24 -11.89 -6.20 8.05
C PRO A 24 -11.22 -4.81 8.14
N GLY A 25 -12.03 -3.76 7.93
CA GLY A 25 -11.61 -2.36 8.01
C GLY A 25 -10.77 -1.85 6.82
N ALA A 26 -10.50 -2.67 5.80
CA ALA A 26 -9.69 -2.26 4.66
C ALA A 26 -10.37 -1.16 3.84
N HIS A 27 -11.69 -1.27 3.62
CA HIS A 27 -12.47 -0.25 2.94
C HIS A 27 -12.37 1.13 3.62
N ASP A 28 -12.48 1.17 4.95
CA ASP A 28 -12.39 2.43 5.71
C ASP A 28 -10.99 3.05 5.63
N ARG A 29 -9.94 2.21 5.66
CA ARG A 29 -8.55 2.67 5.49
C ARG A 29 -8.29 3.21 4.09
N VAL A 30 -8.72 2.52 3.05
CA VAL A 30 -8.60 3.01 1.66
C VAL A 30 -9.41 4.29 1.46
N THR A 31 -10.57 4.42 2.10
CA THR A 31 -11.36 5.67 2.11
C THR A 31 -10.61 6.81 2.79
N LEU A 32 -9.92 6.55 3.90
CA LEU A 32 -9.06 7.54 4.56
C LEU A 32 -7.90 7.97 3.67
N TRP A 33 -7.22 7.02 3.03
CA TRP A 33 -6.12 7.33 2.10
C TRP A 33 -6.60 8.05 0.84
N SER A 34 -7.83 7.79 0.39
CA SER A 34 -8.46 8.53 -0.70
C SER A 34 -8.56 10.02 -0.38
N LYS A 35 -8.92 10.36 0.86
CA LYS A 35 -8.95 11.75 1.33
C LYS A 35 -7.55 12.36 1.40
N ALA A 36 -6.55 11.58 1.80
CA ALA A 36 -5.17 12.05 1.93
C ALA A 36 -4.48 12.28 0.57
N SER A 37 -4.78 11.44 -0.43
CA SER A 37 -4.21 11.53 -1.78
C SER A 37 -4.99 12.48 -2.69
N GLY A 38 -6.25 12.80 -2.35
CA GLY A 38 -7.15 13.55 -3.22
C GLY A 38 -7.71 12.71 -4.38
N LEU A 39 -7.51 11.39 -4.37
CA LEU A 39 -7.97 10.46 -5.38
C LEU A 39 -8.98 9.49 -4.80
N ASP A 40 -10.02 9.11 -5.56
CA ASP A 40 -10.93 8.04 -5.17
C ASP A 40 -10.25 6.67 -5.35
N LEU A 41 -9.43 6.27 -4.38
CA LEU A 41 -8.65 5.02 -4.44
C LEU A 41 -9.54 3.78 -4.37
N VAL A 42 -10.74 3.89 -3.78
CA VAL A 42 -11.71 2.79 -3.78
C VAL A 42 -12.17 2.53 -5.22
N ARG A 43 -12.66 3.55 -5.93
CA ARG A 43 -13.06 3.42 -7.34
C ARG A 43 -11.88 3.03 -8.23
N LEU A 44 -10.76 3.72 -8.09
CA LEU A 44 -9.55 3.50 -8.89
C LEU A 44 -8.99 2.09 -8.72
N GLY A 45 -9.10 1.52 -7.53
CA GLY A 45 -8.64 0.16 -7.24
C GLY A 45 -9.63 -0.96 -7.56
N THR A 46 -10.88 -0.64 -7.91
CA THR A 46 -11.95 -1.65 -8.10
C THR A 46 -12.52 -1.65 -9.50
N THR A 47 -12.88 -0.47 -10.03
CA THR A 47 -13.74 -0.33 -11.22
C THR A 47 -13.09 0.49 -12.34
N ALA A 48 -11.98 1.18 -12.07
CA ALA A 48 -11.28 1.96 -13.09
C ALA A 48 -10.66 1.08 -14.18
N THR A 49 -10.55 1.65 -15.38
CA THR A 49 -9.99 0.95 -16.54
C THR A 49 -8.47 0.86 -16.46
N ALA A 50 -7.87 0.04 -17.33
CA ALA A 50 -6.42 -0.07 -17.45
C ALA A 50 -5.78 1.27 -17.81
N GLU A 51 -6.42 2.05 -18.69
CA GLU A 51 -5.94 3.35 -19.13
C GLU A 51 -5.92 4.35 -17.96
N GLU A 52 -6.98 4.42 -17.16
CA GLU A 52 -7.04 5.31 -15.99
C GLU A 52 -5.92 5.02 -14.99
N ILE A 53 -5.64 3.75 -14.73
CA ILE A 53 -4.63 3.37 -13.72
C ILE A 53 -3.20 3.47 -14.25
N THR A 54 -2.99 3.64 -15.56
CA THR A 54 -1.65 3.88 -16.15
C THR A 54 -1.14 5.32 -15.99
N ASP A 55 -2.03 6.28 -15.66
CA ASP A 55 -1.58 7.62 -15.28
C ASP A 55 -0.71 7.51 -14.02
N THR A 56 0.51 8.03 -14.08
CA THR A 56 1.47 7.96 -12.97
C THR A 56 0.92 8.59 -11.69
N ALA A 57 0.12 9.64 -11.80
CA ALA A 57 -0.53 10.29 -10.66
C ALA A 57 -1.53 9.36 -9.97
N VAL A 58 -2.10 8.38 -10.68
CA VAL A 58 -2.99 7.34 -10.15
C VAL A 58 -2.20 6.09 -9.74
N THR A 59 -1.29 5.61 -10.59
CA THR A 59 -0.53 4.39 -10.38
C THR A 59 0.20 4.42 -9.05
N GLN A 60 0.89 5.53 -8.75
CA GLN A 60 1.75 5.63 -7.57
C GLN A 60 0.94 5.50 -6.26
N PRO A 61 -0.11 6.31 -6.01
CA PRO A 61 -0.95 6.13 -4.83
C PRO A 61 -1.64 4.75 -4.74
N LEU A 62 -2.04 4.18 -5.88
CA LEU A 62 -2.74 2.90 -5.91
C LEU A 62 -1.84 1.73 -5.51
N VAL A 63 -0.60 1.72 -6.02
CA VAL A 63 0.42 0.72 -5.65
C VAL A 63 0.82 0.87 -4.19
N VAL A 64 0.95 2.10 -3.68
CA VAL A 64 1.23 2.34 -2.25
C VAL A 64 0.09 1.80 -1.37
N ALA A 65 -1.16 2.08 -1.70
CA ALA A 65 -2.31 1.57 -0.95
C ALA A 65 -2.33 0.03 -0.90
N ALA A 66 -2.07 -0.64 -2.02
CA ALA A 66 -1.98 -2.10 -2.07
C ALA A 66 -0.84 -2.65 -1.18
N ALA A 67 0.32 -2.00 -1.18
CA ALA A 67 1.46 -2.40 -0.35
C ALA A 67 1.16 -2.23 1.16
N LEU A 68 0.49 -1.14 1.54
CA LEU A 68 0.08 -0.91 2.92
C LEU A 68 -0.95 -1.95 3.40
N LEU A 69 -1.95 -2.29 2.58
CA LEU A 69 -2.92 -3.35 2.88
C LEU A 69 -2.24 -4.71 3.07
N ALA A 70 -1.27 -5.02 2.20
CA ALA A 70 -0.49 -6.26 2.32
C ALA A 70 0.34 -6.29 3.62
N TYR A 71 0.97 -5.17 3.99
CA TYR A 71 1.71 -5.06 5.24
C TYR A 71 0.81 -5.23 6.46
N GLU A 72 -0.31 -4.51 6.53
CA GLU A 72 -1.26 -4.60 7.64
C GLU A 72 -1.79 -6.03 7.81
N GLU A 73 -2.07 -6.74 6.70
CA GLU A 73 -2.54 -8.11 6.76
C GLU A 73 -1.44 -9.09 7.24
N LEU A 74 -0.19 -8.87 6.86
CA LEU A 74 0.96 -9.63 7.37
C LEU A 74 1.16 -9.41 8.87
N GLU A 75 1.02 -8.16 9.33
CA GLU A 75 1.08 -7.80 10.74
C GLU A 75 -0.05 -8.45 11.54
N ARG A 76 -1.29 -8.36 11.04
CA ARG A 76 -2.47 -8.99 11.65
C ARG A 76 -2.32 -10.49 11.81
N ARG A 77 -1.65 -11.16 10.87
CA ARG A 77 -1.37 -12.61 10.91
C ARG A 77 -0.17 -12.97 11.79
N GLY A 78 0.52 -12.00 12.39
CA GLY A 78 1.76 -12.23 13.15
C GLY A 78 2.88 -12.82 12.30
N SER A 79 2.82 -12.61 10.97
CA SER A 79 3.74 -13.21 10.00
C SER A 79 4.93 -12.32 9.66
N LEU A 80 5.14 -11.25 10.43
CA LEU A 80 6.29 -10.35 10.33
C LEU A 80 7.34 -10.72 11.39
N PRO A 81 8.48 -11.31 11.00
CA PRO A 81 9.60 -11.54 11.91
C PRO A 81 10.13 -10.23 12.52
N ALA A 82 10.63 -10.28 13.75
CA ALA A 82 11.17 -9.12 14.46
C ALA A 82 12.41 -8.48 13.79
N ASP A 83 13.08 -9.21 12.89
CA ASP A 83 14.23 -8.79 12.09
C ASP A 83 13.84 -8.32 10.67
N THR A 84 12.56 -7.99 10.45
CA THR A 84 12.10 -7.47 9.15
C THR A 84 12.77 -6.14 8.83
N ILE A 85 13.52 -6.09 7.74
CA ILE A 85 14.11 -4.86 7.17
C ILE A 85 13.22 -4.43 6.00
N ALA A 86 12.70 -3.22 6.07
CA ALA A 86 11.95 -2.62 4.97
C ALA A 86 12.84 -1.64 4.20
N ALA A 87 12.89 -1.81 2.88
CA ALA A 87 13.55 -0.89 1.98
C ALA A 87 12.67 -0.76 0.73
N GLY A 88 12.56 0.45 0.20
CA GLY A 88 11.80 0.69 -1.01
C GLY A 88 12.50 1.74 -1.86
N HIS A 89 12.32 1.64 -3.17
CA HIS A 89 12.86 2.59 -4.12
C HIS A 89 11.73 3.50 -4.63
N SER A 90 11.95 4.82 -4.64
CA SER A 90 10.93 5.82 -5.03
C SER A 90 9.65 5.68 -4.18
N VAL A 91 8.47 5.47 -4.77
CA VAL A 91 7.21 5.35 -4.01
C VAL A 91 7.20 4.21 -3.00
N GLY A 92 8.04 3.17 -3.22
CA GLY A 92 8.21 2.07 -2.29
C GLY A 92 8.80 2.49 -0.95
N GLU A 93 9.47 3.64 -0.87
CA GLU A 93 9.98 4.20 0.40
C GLU A 93 8.83 4.54 1.36
N LEU A 94 7.64 4.92 0.84
CA LEU A 94 6.45 5.18 1.66
C LEU A 94 5.92 3.91 2.32
N ALA A 95 5.88 2.81 1.56
CA ALA A 95 5.51 1.49 2.08
C ALA A 95 6.58 1.00 3.08
N ALA A 96 7.86 1.22 2.79
CA ALA A 96 8.95 0.85 3.70
C ALA A 96 8.93 1.66 5.01
N ALA A 97 8.61 2.95 4.95
CA ALA A 97 8.47 3.81 6.13
C ALA A 97 7.30 3.37 7.02
N ALA A 98 6.18 2.92 6.44
CA ALA A 98 5.07 2.35 7.21
C ALA A 98 5.47 1.05 7.93
N VAL A 99 6.25 0.19 7.26
CA VAL A 99 6.76 -1.07 7.83
C VAL A 99 7.79 -0.83 8.94
N ALA A 100 8.65 0.19 8.79
CA ALA A 100 9.69 0.52 9.76
C ALA A 100 9.14 1.17 11.06
N GLY A 101 7.87 1.56 11.07
CA GLY A 101 7.26 2.36 12.13
C GLY A 101 7.81 3.80 12.20
N PRO A 102 7.16 4.71 12.95
CA PRO A 102 7.73 6.02 13.19
C PRO A 102 9.08 5.86 13.90
N LEU A 103 10.09 6.60 13.45
CA LEU A 103 11.39 6.72 14.10
C LEU A 103 11.26 7.55 15.40
N VAL A 104 10.35 7.20 16.30
CA VAL A 104 10.35 7.69 17.68
C VAL A 104 10.97 6.59 18.54
N ARG A 105 12.29 6.47 18.42
CA ARG A 105 13.11 5.88 19.48
C ARG A 105 13.93 7.01 20.08
N ARG A 106 13.31 7.80 20.97
CA ARG A 106 14.07 8.63 21.91
C ARG A 106 14.88 7.68 22.77
N ARG A 107 16.17 7.57 22.49
CA ARG A 107 17.12 6.95 23.41
C ARG A 107 17.03 7.73 24.73
N ARG A 108 16.62 7.06 25.79
CA ARG A 108 17.13 7.32 27.13
C ARG A 108 18.04 6.17 27.48
#